data_AF-A0A7X8VN24-F1
#
_entry.id   AF-A0A7X8VN24-F1
#
_cell.length_a   1.000
_cell.length_b   1.000
_cell.length_c   1.000
_cell.angle_alpha   90.00
_cell.angle_beta   90.00
_cell.angle_gamma   90.00
#
_symmetry.space_group_name_H-M   'P 1'
#
loop_
_entity.id
_entity.type
_entity.pdbx_description
1 polymer ?
#
loop_
_entity_poly.entity_id
_entity_poly.type
_entity_poly.pdbx_seq_one_letter_code
_entity_poly.pdbx_strand_id
1 'polypeptide(L)'
;MTKFSPPAINNNNSIYKVEDILVLHELNKRPTFVNDPLETFSGHTHSIESFKARDIFLDFVQVVSNLQENELIRENLPREILKHLTVVEMKVILKAISQPVTGTRDVLINRIETHASDEDINNNTDKNCFVLTELGLEVLEKYKNVLWIHKNKRDIFRYPLFYESKFDEYYFMNHWDLDPPNTIIDYYESENSGIVARIYQIENNPEKSFLYGLRKLTEEINLQLEKCKEVGWFNTSAGLGEFLSLNTSSELGEPLSSKTIFKGLNISDDNFEDILKYIYDFAIKDPSLVSFNNFHEIIIALLTNPGDELYRELLGNLYQSNREKFGHEHYQEDINNYHQKGFDDEEKEEEEESLMDILDLFTIDENRKLEMVFELIDILDLEVIKEMKVKIDNRLTN
;
A
#
# COMPACT_ATOMS: atom_id res chain seq x y z
N MET A 1 5.79 -7.44 -34.97
CA MET A 1 5.40 -7.65 -33.56
C MET A 1 4.56 -8.92 -33.48
N THR A 2 5.16 -10.02 -33.03
CA THR A 2 4.43 -11.23 -32.64
C THR A 2 3.67 -10.92 -31.37
N LYS A 3 2.33 -10.91 -31.43
CA LYS A 3 1.47 -10.87 -30.23
C LYS A 3 1.81 -12.10 -29.39
N PHE A 4 2.43 -11.87 -28.24
CA PHE A 4 2.58 -12.89 -27.23
C PHE A 4 1.17 -13.23 -26.72
N SER A 5 0.64 -14.37 -27.15
CA SER A 5 -0.48 -15.00 -26.46
C SER A 5 0.13 -15.80 -25.31
N PRO A 6 -0.11 -15.41 -24.05
CA PRO A 6 0.37 -16.20 -22.92
C PRO A 6 -0.19 -17.62 -23.05
N PRO A 7 0.62 -18.65 -22.76
CA PRO A 7 0.15 -20.03 -22.81
C PRO A 7 -1.03 -20.19 -21.86
N ALA A 8 -2.04 -20.96 -22.30
CA ALA A 8 -3.14 -21.36 -21.44
C ALA A 8 -2.55 -21.99 -20.17
N ILE A 9 -2.89 -21.39 -19.02
CA ILE A 9 -2.40 -21.80 -17.71
C ILE A 9 -2.95 -23.20 -17.45
N ASN A 10 -2.09 -24.21 -17.64
CA ASN A 10 -2.35 -25.54 -17.10
C ASN A 10 -2.13 -25.44 -15.59
N ASN A 11 -3.20 -25.71 -14.83
CA ASN A 11 -3.19 -25.86 -13.37
C ASN A 11 -2.01 -26.71 -12.90
N ASN A 12 -0.93 -26.08 -12.44
CA ASN A 12 0.03 -26.75 -11.58
C ASN A 12 -0.55 -26.66 -10.17
N ASN A 13 -1.13 -27.78 -9.72
CA ASN A 13 -1.76 -27.96 -8.42
C ASN A 13 -0.75 -27.68 -7.28
N SER A 14 -0.59 -26.41 -6.89
CA SER A 14 -0.19 -26.09 -5.53
C SER A 14 -1.27 -26.65 -4.61
N ILE A 15 -0.89 -27.50 -3.65
CA ILE A 15 -1.81 -27.98 -2.61
C ILE A 15 -2.26 -26.84 -1.68
N TYR A 16 -1.55 -25.71 -1.70
CA TYR A 16 -1.81 -24.54 -0.88
C TYR A 16 -2.43 -23.41 -1.70
N LYS A 17 -3.31 -22.65 -1.06
CA LYS A 17 -3.95 -21.45 -1.58
C LYS A 17 -3.34 -20.18 -0.99
N VAL A 18 -3.65 -19.03 -1.59
CA VAL A 18 -3.14 -17.73 -1.12
C VAL A 18 -3.51 -17.51 0.35
N GLU A 19 -4.74 -17.83 0.72
CA GLU A 19 -5.25 -17.71 2.08
C GLU A 19 -4.43 -18.53 3.08
N ASP A 20 -4.01 -19.73 2.70
CA ASP A 20 -3.18 -20.60 3.55
C ASP A 20 -1.83 -19.92 3.85
N ILE A 21 -1.19 -19.33 2.83
CA ILE A 21 0.10 -18.64 2.97
C ILE A 21 -0.03 -17.40 3.84
N LEU A 22 -1.09 -16.61 3.64
CA LEU A 22 -1.31 -15.38 4.41
C LEU A 22 -1.61 -15.68 5.88
N VAL A 23 -2.45 -16.68 6.16
CA VAL A 23 -2.73 -17.10 7.55
C VAL A 23 -1.48 -17.69 8.21
N LEU A 24 -0.74 -18.54 7.51
CA LEU A 24 0.49 -19.14 8.02
C LEU A 24 1.53 -18.07 8.39
N HIS A 25 1.64 -16.99 7.60
CA HIS A 25 2.50 -15.85 7.91
C HIS A 25 2.07 -15.11 9.17
N GLU A 26 0.77 -14.89 9.33
CA GLU A 26 0.24 -14.22 10.52
C GLU A 26 0.41 -15.06 11.78
N LEU A 27 0.23 -16.38 11.71
CA LEU A 27 0.54 -17.31 12.81
C LEU A 27 2.03 -17.30 13.20
N ASN A 28 2.93 -16.99 12.26
CA ASN A 28 4.37 -16.89 12.53
C ASN A 28 4.75 -15.59 13.26
N LYS A 29 4.01 -14.50 13.05
CA LYS A 29 4.32 -13.19 13.64
C LYS A 29 3.87 -13.06 15.09
N ARG A 30 2.79 -13.74 15.46
CA ARG A 30 2.10 -13.52 16.74
C ARG A 30 1.50 -14.81 17.28
N PRO A 31 1.42 -14.94 18.62
CA PRO A 31 0.78 -16.08 19.23
C PRO A 31 -0.73 -16.05 18.96
N THR A 32 -1.24 -17.09 18.30
CA THR A 32 -2.67 -17.36 18.17
C THR A 32 -3.01 -18.56 19.04
N PHE A 33 -3.83 -18.34 20.08
CA PHE A 33 -4.15 -19.38 21.06
C PHE A 33 -5.22 -20.33 20.52
N VAL A 34 -5.03 -21.63 20.74
CA VAL A 34 -5.89 -22.71 20.24
C VAL A 34 -7.30 -22.65 20.85
N ASN A 35 -7.40 -22.24 22.12
CA ASN A 35 -8.67 -22.16 22.84
C ASN A 35 -9.56 -21.01 22.36
N ASP A 36 -8.96 -19.98 21.77
CA ASP A 36 -9.68 -18.84 21.21
C ASP A 36 -8.96 -18.28 19.97
N PRO A 37 -8.95 -19.05 18.87
CA PRO A 37 -8.06 -18.78 17.76
C PRO A 37 -8.59 -17.60 16.94
N LEU A 38 -9.90 -17.38 16.91
CA LEU A 38 -10.49 -16.20 16.28
C LEU A 38 -10.20 -14.94 17.08
N GLU A 39 -10.46 -14.89 18.39
CA GLU A 39 -10.18 -13.69 19.20
C GLU A 39 -8.69 -13.34 19.18
N THR A 40 -7.80 -14.32 19.16
CA THR A 40 -6.36 -14.05 19.29
C THR A 40 -5.67 -13.81 17.95
N PHE A 41 -6.25 -14.34 16.87
CA PHE A 41 -5.90 -13.96 15.51
C PHE A 41 -6.48 -12.59 15.12
N SER A 42 -7.67 -12.23 15.62
CA SER A 42 -8.40 -11.01 15.27
C SER A 42 -8.35 -9.89 16.30
N GLY A 43 -7.82 -10.15 17.49
CA GLY A 43 -8.02 -9.36 18.71
C GLY A 43 -7.36 -7.99 18.73
N HIS A 44 -6.82 -7.57 17.59
CA HIS A 44 -6.65 -6.17 17.24
C HIS A 44 -7.31 -6.07 15.86
N THR A 45 -8.45 -5.37 15.79
CA THR A 45 -9.42 -5.25 14.68
C THR A 45 -8.86 -5.30 13.24
N HIS A 46 -7.60 -4.94 13.05
CA HIS A 46 -6.95 -4.70 11.77
C HIS A 46 -6.72 -5.93 10.88
N SER A 47 -6.51 -7.15 11.41
CA SER A 47 -6.07 -8.25 10.52
C SER A 47 -7.20 -8.95 9.78
N ILE A 48 -8.32 -9.27 10.43
CA ILE A 48 -9.48 -9.82 9.72
C ILE A 48 -10.12 -8.75 8.83
N GLU A 49 -10.17 -7.49 9.28
CA GLU A 49 -10.59 -6.36 8.44
C GLU A 49 -9.68 -6.20 7.21
N SER A 50 -8.37 -6.42 7.33
CA SER A 50 -7.46 -6.39 6.17
C SER A 50 -7.73 -7.50 5.14
N PHE A 51 -8.24 -8.66 5.58
CA PHE A 51 -8.66 -9.73 4.67
C PHE A 51 -10.03 -9.45 4.05
N LYS A 52 -11.00 -8.98 4.86
CA LYS A 52 -12.34 -8.59 4.39
C LYS A 52 -12.31 -7.41 3.42
N ALA A 53 -11.45 -6.42 3.65
CA ALA A 53 -11.28 -5.25 2.79
C ALA A 53 -10.56 -5.53 1.47
N ARG A 54 -10.03 -6.75 1.28
CA ARG A 54 -9.33 -7.21 0.07
C ARG A 54 -10.13 -8.23 -0.75
N ASP A 55 -11.45 -8.28 -0.56
CA ASP A 55 -12.36 -9.24 -1.20
C ASP A 55 -12.07 -10.73 -0.89
N ILE A 56 -11.25 -11.02 0.14
CA ILE A 56 -10.97 -12.38 0.61
C ILE A 56 -11.87 -12.66 1.81
N PHE A 57 -13.02 -13.29 1.57
CA PHE A 57 -13.84 -13.83 2.65
C PHE A 57 -13.17 -15.08 3.22
N LEU A 58 -12.40 -14.89 4.28
CA LEU A 58 -11.55 -15.93 4.84
C LEU A 58 -12.31 -16.74 5.90
N ASP A 59 -12.61 -18.00 5.61
CA ASP A 59 -13.03 -18.97 6.63
C ASP A 59 -11.79 -19.44 7.40
N PHE A 60 -11.43 -18.66 8.43
CA PHE A 60 -10.23 -18.88 9.21
C PHE A 60 -10.19 -20.27 9.86
N VAL A 61 -11.33 -20.80 10.29
CA VAL A 61 -11.41 -22.13 10.91
C VAL A 61 -11.04 -23.20 9.88
N GLN A 62 -11.58 -23.08 8.66
CA GLN A 62 -11.24 -24.00 7.57
C GLN A 62 -9.76 -23.91 7.18
N VAL A 63 -9.20 -22.69 7.10
CA VAL A 63 -7.78 -22.51 6.78
C VAL A 63 -6.88 -23.13 7.85
N VAL A 64 -7.14 -22.87 9.13
CA VAL A 64 -6.37 -23.49 10.23
C VAL A 64 -6.45 -25.02 10.18
N SER A 65 -7.64 -25.58 9.94
CA SER A 65 -7.81 -27.03 9.77
C SER A 65 -6.94 -27.56 8.62
N ASN A 66 -6.95 -26.89 7.47
CA ASN A 66 -6.12 -27.28 6.32
C ASN A 66 -4.61 -27.20 6.65
N LEU A 67 -4.17 -26.15 7.36
CA LEU A 67 -2.77 -26.00 7.75
C LEU A 67 -2.33 -27.12 8.71
N GLN A 68 -3.19 -27.57 9.62
CA GLN A 68 -2.92 -28.70 10.51
C GLN A 68 -2.90 -30.04 9.75
N GLU A 69 -3.88 -30.28 8.87
CA GLU A 69 -3.96 -31.49 8.04
C GLU A 69 -2.74 -31.65 7.12
N ASN A 70 -2.18 -30.53 6.65
CA ASN A 70 -0.97 -30.49 5.84
C ASN A 70 0.32 -30.40 6.67
N GLU A 71 0.24 -30.59 8.00
CA GLU A 71 1.38 -30.58 8.93
C GLU A 71 2.22 -29.29 8.90
N LEU A 72 1.63 -28.16 8.49
CA LEU A 72 2.30 -26.85 8.44
C LEU A 72 2.33 -26.15 9.79
N ILE A 73 1.34 -26.41 10.62
CA ILE A 73 1.25 -25.92 11.99
C ILE A 73 0.91 -27.06 12.93
N ARG A 74 1.28 -26.88 14.19
CA ARG A 74 0.93 -27.76 15.30
C ARG A 74 0.63 -26.93 16.55
N GLU A 75 0.08 -27.56 17.57
CA GLU A 75 0.10 -26.96 18.90
C GLU A 75 1.54 -26.91 19.44
N ASN A 76 1.82 -25.87 20.21
CA ASN A 76 3.09 -25.72 20.88
C ASN A 76 3.33 -26.87 21.89
N LEU A 77 4.60 -27.20 22.13
CA LEU A 77 5.00 -28.01 23.27
C LEU A 77 4.87 -27.19 24.55
N PRO A 78 4.67 -27.81 25.73
CA PRO A 78 4.45 -27.08 26.98
C PRO A 78 5.54 -26.05 27.29
N ARG A 79 6.80 -26.34 26.96
CA ARG A 79 7.92 -25.39 27.15
C ARG A 79 7.88 -24.20 26.20
N GLU A 80 7.35 -24.37 24.99
CA GLU A 80 7.30 -23.31 23.99
C GLU A 80 6.32 -22.18 24.40
N ILE A 81 5.27 -22.49 25.18
CA ILE A 81 4.29 -21.49 25.63
C ILE A 81 4.90 -20.44 26.57
N LEU A 82 6.01 -20.75 27.24
CA LEU A 82 6.60 -19.90 28.27
C LEU A 82 6.97 -18.50 27.71
N LYS A 83 7.28 -18.41 26.42
CA LYS A 83 7.55 -17.15 25.71
C LYS A 83 6.31 -16.26 25.58
N HIS A 84 5.12 -16.80 25.74
CA HIS A 84 3.83 -16.13 25.59
C HIS A 84 3.08 -15.93 26.91
N LEU A 85 3.49 -16.58 28.00
CA LEU A 85 2.91 -16.37 29.32
C LEU A 85 3.27 -15.01 29.92
N THR A 86 2.43 -14.45 30.78
CA THR A 86 2.77 -13.29 31.60
C THR A 86 3.71 -13.67 32.74
N VAL A 87 4.39 -12.67 33.32
CA VAL A 87 5.23 -12.88 34.52
C VAL A 87 4.41 -13.43 35.69
N VAL A 88 3.14 -13.07 35.81
CA VAL A 88 2.26 -13.57 36.88
C VAL A 88 2.01 -15.07 36.70
N GLU A 89 1.69 -15.50 35.48
CA GLU A 89 1.45 -16.91 35.14
C GLU A 89 2.71 -17.76 35.35
N MET A 90 3.87 -17.29 34.92
CA MET A 90 5.15 -17.98 35.18
C MET A 90 5.43 -18.16 36.68
N LYS A 91 5.07 -17.18 37.51
CA LYS A 91 5.21 -17.29 38.97
C LYS A 91 4.27 -18.33 39.58
N VAL A 92 3.11 -18.59 38.97
CA VAL A 92 2.20 -19.66 39.42
C VAL A 92 2.87 -21.03 39.23
N ILE A 93 3.42 -21.29 38.05
CA ILE A 93 4.14 -22.53 37.74
C ILE A 93 5.30 -22.74 38.73
N LEU A 94 6.14 -21.71 38.92
CA LEU A 94 7.29 -21.79 39.85
C LEU A 94 6.87 -22.05 41.31
N LYS A 95 5.75 -21.49 41.78
CA LYS A 95 5.23 -21.77 43.12
C LYS A 95 4.80 -23.23 43.26
N ALA A 96 4.14 -23.79 42.25
CA ALA A 96 3.67 -25.18 42.27
C ALA A 96 4.83 -26.17 42.44
N ILE A 97 5.98 -25.89 41.81
CA ILE A 97 7.20 -26.71 41.93
C ILE A 97 8.17 -26.23 43.03
N SER A 98 7.70 -25.39 43.97
CA SER A 98 8.50 -24.88 45.10
C SER A 98 9.80 -24.17 44.71
N GLN A 99 9.81 -23.46 43.58
CA GLN A 99 10.96 -22.70 43.10
C GLN A 99 10.83 -21.18 43.39
N PRO A 100 11.95 -20.44 43.50
CA PRO A 100 11.92 -18.99 43.67
C PRO A 100 11.15 -18.29 42.54
N VAL A 101 10.38 -17.25 42.88
CA VAL A 101 9.50 -16.49 41.96
C VAL A 101 10.04 -15.10 41.59
N THR A 102 11.24 -14.76 42.03
CA THR A 102 11.87 -13.46 41.79
C THR A 102 12.78 -13.52 40.56
N GLY A 103 12.87 -12.41 39.83
CA GLY A 103 13.73 -12.27 38.65
C GLY A 103 13.05 -11.57 37.48
N THR A 104 13.83 -11.33 36.43
CA THR A 104 13.35 -10.89 35.11
C THR A 104 12.64 -12.03 34.38
N ARG A 105 11.91 -11.71 33.31
CA ARG A 105 11.20 -12.69 32.48
C ARG A 105 12.08 -13.88 32.08
N ASP A 106 13.25 -13.60 31.49
CA ASP A 106 14.17 -14.64 31.01
C ASP A 106 14.71 -15.52 32.14
N VAL A 107 14.94 -14.93 33.33
CA VAL A 107 15.35 -15.68 34.51
C VAL A 107 14.25 -16.63 34.98
N LEU A 108 12.98 -16.22 34.91
CA LEU A 108 11.85 -17.09 35.24
C LEU A 108 11.69 -18.22 34.21
N ILE A 109 11.80 -17.92 32.91
CA ILE A 109 11.72 -18.92 31.84
C ILE A 109 12.81 -19.98 32.02
N ASN A 110 14.08 -19.57 32.11
CA ASN A 110 15.20 -20.50 32.30
C ASN A 110 15.02 -21.37 33.56
N ARG A 111 14.48 -20.80 34.64
CA ARG A 111 14.23 -21.54 35.88
C ARG A 111 13.15 -22.60 35.70
N ILE A 112 12.04 -22.26 35.01
CA ILE A 112 10.98 -23.21 34.67
C ILE A 112 11.55 -24.31 33.76
N GLU A 113 12.27 -23.96 32.70
CA GLU A 113 12.86 -24.94 31.78
C GLU A 113 13.84 -25.91 32.48
N THR A 114 14.56 -25.43 33.50
CA THR A 114 15.53 -26.26 34.23
C THR A 114 14.87 -27.21 35.23
N HIS A 115 13.74 -26.83 35.84
CA HIS A 115 13.19 -27.53 37.01
C HIS A 115 11.78 -28.09 36.86
N ALA A 116 11.00 -27.59 35.89
CA ALA A 116 9.64 -28.06 35.64
C ALA A 116 9.62 -29.17 34.58
N SER A 117 8.78 -30.18 34.78
CA SER A 117 8.39 -31.11 33.73
C SER A 117 7.31 -30.50 32.83
N ASP A 118 7.07 -31.10 31.67
CA ASP A 118 5.99 -30.69 30.77
C ASP A 118 4.61 -30.85 31.44
N GLU A 119 4.45 -31.85 32.32
CA GLU A 119 3.25 -32.06 33.12
C GLU A 119 3.04 -30.94 34.16
N ASP A 120 4.12 -30.46 34.79
CA ASP A 120 4.04 -29.32 35.72
C ASP A 120 3.55 -28.05 35.02
N ILE A 121 3.96 -27.83 33.77
CA ILE A 121 3.52 -26.67 32.97
C ILE A 121 2.03 -26.83 32.64
N ASN A 122 1.63 -27.96 32.06
CA ASN A 122 0.25 -28.22 31.65
C ASN A 122 -0.75 -28.19 32.81
N ASN A 123 -0.35 -28.62 34.02
CA ASN A 123 -1.21 -28.55 35.20
C ASN A 123 -1.45 -27.12 35.70
N ASN A 124 -0.67 -26.14 35.23
CA ASN A 124 -0.68 -24.77 35.71
C ASN A 124 -0.99 -23.73 34.61
N THR A 125 -1.16 -24.16 33.36
CA THR A 125 -1.68 -23.31 32.28
C THR A 125 -2.47 -24.15 31.28
N ASP A 126 -3.61 -23.63 30.86
CA ASP A 126 -4.45 -24.15 29.78
C ASP A 126 -4.16 -23.50 28.42
N LYS A 127 -3.21 -22.55 28.37
CA LYS A 127 -2.86 -21.84 27.15
C LYS A 127 -2.02 -22.71 26.23
N ASN A 128 -2.52 -22.92 25.02
CA ASN A 128 -1.76 -23.43 23.90
C ASN A 128 -1.91 -22.47 22.72
N CYS A 129 -0.89 -22.35 21.89
CA CYS A 129 -0.87 -21.58 20.66
C CYS A 129 -0.43 -22.43 19.47
N PHE A 130 -0.86 -22.03 18.28
CA PHE A 130 -0.31 -22.59 17.05
C PHE A 130 1.13 -22.15 16.88
N VAL A 131 1.97 -23.10 16.49
CA VAL A 131 3.36 -22.86 16.08
C VAL A 131 3.60 -23.51 14.73
N LEU A 132 4.45 -22.89 13.93
CA LEU A 132 4.82 -23.45 12.64
C LEU A 132 5.74 -24.66 12.83
N THR A 133 5.55 -25.66 11.98
CA THR A 133 6.51 -26.77 11.83
C THR A 133 7.68 -26.34 10.96
N GLU A 134 8.72 -27.18 10.85
CA GLU A 134 9.81 -26.97 9.89
C GLU A 134 9.26 -26.86 8.46
N LEU A 135 8.31 -27.74 8.09
CA LEU A 135 7.62 -27.68 6.81
C LEU A 135 6.85 -26.37 6.62
N GLY A 136 6.14 -25.90 7.65
CA GLY A 136 5.46 -24.60 7.61
C GLY A 136 6.41 -23.44 7.33
N LEU A 137 7.59 -23.44 7.95
CA LEU A 137 8.64 -22.43 7.70
C LEU A 137 9.21 -22.53 6.28
N GLU A 138 9.46 -23.74 5.77
CA GLU A 138 9.90 -23.97 4.40
C GLU A 138 8.87 -23.48 3.37
N VAL A 139 7.58 -23.72 3.62
CA VAL A 139 6.48 -23.23 2.77
C VAL A 139 6.42 -21.71 2.78
N LEU A 140 6.54 -21.07 3.94
CA LEU A 140 6.58 -19.60 4.01
C LEU A 140 7.77 -19.01 3.23
N GLU A 141 8.95 -19.60 3.35
CA GLU A 141 10.13 -19.14 2.60
C GLU A 141 9.93 -19.33 1.09
N LYS A 142 9.36 -20.48 0.68
CA LYS A 142 9.05 -20.76 -0.73
C LYS A 142 8.08 -19.74 -1.34
N TYR A 143 7.06 -19.32 -0.59
CA TYR A 143 6.02 -18.40 -1.06
C TYR A 143 6.18 -16.97 -0.52
N LYS A 144 7.39 -16.57 -0.09
CA LYS A 144 7.67 -15.20 0.37
C LYS A 144 7.29 -14.11 -0.64
N ASN A 145 7.28 -14.45 -1.92
CA ASN A 145 6.91 -13.58 -3.02
C ASN A 145 5.41 -13.22 -3.00
N VAL A 146 4.56 -14.16 -2.58
CA VAL A 146 3.12 -13.91 -2.32
C VAL A 146 2.95 -12.90 -1.19
N LEU A 147 3.74 -13.04 -0.12
CA LEU A 147 3.70 -12.12 1.02
C LEU A 147 4.19 -10.72 0.64
N TRP A 148 5.23 -10.63 -0.18
CA TRP A 148 5.78 -9.35 -0.64
C TRP A 148 4.76 -8.60 -1.49
N ILE A 149 4.14 -9.26 -2.48
CA ILE A 149 3.14 -8.58 -3.32
C ILE A 149 1.90 -8.23 -2.50
N HIS A 150 1.44 -9.11 -1.60
CA HIS A 150 0.32 -8.81 -0.72
C HIS A 150 0.57 -7.54 0.11
N LYS A 151 1.77 -7.38 0.66
CA LYS A 151 2.10 -6.20 1.44
C LYS A 151 2.11 -4.93 0.57
N ASN A 152 2.66 -5.00 -0.63
CA ASN A 152 3.05 -3.82 -1.40
C ASN A 152 2.11 -3.47 -2.58
N LYS A 153 1.17 -4.35 -2.96
CA LYS A 153 0.31 -4.20 -4.16
C LYS A 153 -0.37 -2.84 -4.25
N ARG A 154 -0.94 -2.36 -3.14
CA ARG A 154 -1.66 -1.07 -3.09
C ARG A 154 -0.74 0.12 -3.34
N ASP A 155 0.48 0.07 -2.84
CA ASP A 155 1.45 1.15 -3.00
C ASP A 155 1.99 1.15 -4.44
N ILE A 156 2.29 -0.03 -4.99
CA ILE A 156 2.76 -0.21 -6.37
C ILE A 156 1.67 0.21 -7.36
N PHE A 157 0.51 -0.43 -7.27
CA PHE A 157 -0.62 -0.27 -8.18
C PHE A 157 -1.69 0.57 -7.47
N ARG A 158 -1.63 1.90 -7.61
CA ARG A 158 -2.72 2.79 -7.16
C ARG A 158 -3.95 2.62 -8.05
N TYR A 159 -5.09 3.15 -7.62
CA TYR A 159 -6.31 3.17 -8.43
C TYR A 159 -6.07 3.88 -9.79
N PRO A 160 -6.66 3.40 -10.90
CA PRO A 160 -7.48 2.18 -11.03
C PRO A 160 -6.66 0.89 -11.19
N LEU A 161 -5.36 1.00 -11.51
CA LEU A 161 -4.47 -0.12 -11.82
C LEU A 161 -4.36 -1.17 -10.70
N PHE A 162 -4.70 -0.82 -9.46
CA PHE A 162 -4.83 -1.75 -8.35
C PHE A 162 -5.67 -2.99 -8.70
N TYR A 163 -6.82 -2.77 -9.35
CA TYR A 163 -7.77 -3.83 -9.70
C TYR A 163 -7.47 -4.50 -11.04
N GLU A 164 -6.80 -3.77 -11.94
CA GLU A 164 -6.52 -4.23 -13.31
C GLU A 164 -5.17 -4.96 -13.42
N SER A 165 -4.28 -4.79 -12.45
CA SER A 165 -2.95 -5.39 -12.48
C SER A 165 -3.04 -6.91 -12.48
N LYS A 166 -2.38 -7.52 -13.46
CA LYS A 166 -2.17 -8.97 -13.52
C LYS A 166 -1.24 -9.50 -12.43
N PHE A 167 -0.48 -8.62 -11.78
CA PHE A 167 0.49 -8.99 -10.76
C PHE A 167 -0.16 -8.89 -9.38
N ASP A 168 -0.54 -10.05 -8.85
CA ASP A 168 -1.18 -10.20 -7.56
C ASP A 168 -0.67 -11.45 -6.83
N GLU A 169 -1.25 -11.71 -5.67
CA GLU A 169 -0.96 -12.87 -4.84
C GLU A 169 -1.11 -14.19 -5.61
N TYR A 170 -2.13 -14.31 -6.47
CA TYR A 170 -2.41 -15.51 -7.24
C TYR A 170 -1.41 -15.71 -8.38
N TYR A 171 -0.96 -14.63 -9.02
CA TYR A 171 0.10 -14.68 -10.02
C TYR A 171 1.39 -15.22 -9.41
N PHE A 172 1.83 -14.67 -8.27
CA PHE A 172 3.06 -15.09 -7.60
C PHE A 172 2.92 -16.42 -6.84
N MET A 173 1.70 -16.86 -6.54
CA MET A 173 1.46 -18.23 -6.08
C MET A 173 1.80 -19.25 -7.19
N ASN A 174 1.40 -18.95 -8.42
CA ASN A 174 1.68 -19.80 -9.59
C ASN A 174 3.12 -19.66 -10.12
N HIS A 175 3.80 -18.56 -9.78
CA HIS A 175 5.16 -18.24 -10.22
C HIS A 175 6.04 -17.89 -9.01
N TRP A 176 6.04 -18.76 -8.00
CA TRP A 176 6.72 -18.54 -6.72
C TRP A 176 8.24 -18.43 -6.87
N ASP A 177 8.80 -18.93 -7.97
CA ASP A 177 10.21 -18.84 -8.33
C ASP A 177 10.63 -17.48 -8.90
N LEU A 178 9.67 -16.64 -9.30
CA LEU A 178 9.94 -15.32 -9.84
C LEU A 178 10.13 -14.28 -8.73
N ASP A 179 11.14 -13.43 -8.89
CA ASP A 179 11.35 -12.28 -8.03
C ASP A 179 10.35 -11.15 -8.36
N PRO A 180 9.46 -10.75 -7.43
CA PRO A 180 8.40 -9.78 -7.73
C PRO A 180 8.91 -8.42 -8.19
N PRO A 181 9.88 -7.77 -7.52
CA PRO A 181 10.42 -6.50 -7.97
C PRO A 181 10.90 -6.54 -9.42
N ASN A 182 11.81 -7.46 -9.76
CA ASN A 182 12.39 -7.51 -11.11
C ASN A 182 11.34 -7.89 -12.16
N THR A 183 10.45 -8.84 -11.86
CA THR A 183 9.39 -9.26 -12.79
C THR A 183 8.44 -8.11 -13.15
N ILE A 184 8.07 -7.29 -12.16
CA ILE A 184 7.17 -6.16 -12.39
C ILE A 184 7.92 -5.01 -13.09
N ILE A 185 9.18 -4.76 -12.73
CA ILE A 185 10.04 -3.76 -13.40
C ILE A 185 10.19 -4.11 -14.88
N ASP A 186 10.57 -5.34 -15.21
CA ASP A 186 10.77 -5.79 -16.60
C ASP A 186 9.52 -5.59 -17.46
N TYR A 187 8.33 -5.71 -16.85
CA TYR A 187 7.07 -5.49 -17.55
C TYR A 187 6.73 -4.00 -17.73
N TYR A 188 6.92 -3.19 -16.69
CA TYR A 188 6.48 -1.79 -16.71
C TYR A 188 7.56 -0.78 -17.10
N GLU A 189 8.82 -1.16 -17.26
CA GLU A 189 9.92 -0.23 -17.57
C GLU A 189 9.68 0.61 -18.83
N SER A 190 9.04 0.04 -19.85
CA SER A 190 8.67 0.75 -21.08
C SER A 190 7.23 1.28 -21.08
N GLU A 191 6.39 0.84 -20.15
CA GLU A 191 4.94 1.11 -20.17
C GLU A 191 4.51 2.14 -19.12
N ASN A 192 5.09 2.09 -17.92
CA ASN A 192 4.73 2.95 -16.81
C ASN A 192 5.90 3.16 -15.84
N SER A 193 6.62 4.26 -16.04
CA SER A 193 7.76 4.64 -15.19
C SER A 193 7.36 4.91 -13.73
N GLY A 194 6.11 5.29 -13.47
CA GLY A 194 5.60 5.55 -12.12
C GLY A 194 5.56 4.29 -11.26
N ILE A 195 5.11 3.16 -11.84
CA ILE A 195 5.12 1.85 -11.16
C ILE A 195 6.56 1.44 -10.81
N VAL A 196 7.48 1.57 -11.77
CA VAL A 196 8.90 1.22 -11.57
C VAL A 196 9.54 2.05 -10.46
N ALA A 197 9.24 3.36 -10.41
CA ALA A 197 9.73 4.23 -9.36
C ALA A 197 9.32 3.74 -7.96
N ARG A 198 8.06 3.34 -7.79
CA ARG A 198 7.53 2.84 -6.50
C ARG A 198 8.15 1.54 -6.07
N ILE A 199 8.44 0.63 -7.00
CA ILE A 199 9.15 -0.61 -6.69
C ILE A 199 10.54 -0.29 -6.15
N TYR A 200 11.29 0.62 -6.80
CA TYR A 200 12.58 1.04 -6.29
C TYR A 200 12.49 1.78 -4.94
N GLN A 201 11.40 2.51 -4.68
CA GLN A 201 11.16 3.10 -3.37
C GLN A 201 10.97 2.03 -2.29
N ILE A 202 10.16 1.00 -2.56
CA ILE A 202 9.92 -0.14 -1.65
C ILE A 202 11.20 -0.94 -1.38
N GLU A 203 12.03 -1.12 -2.41
CA GLU A 203 13.34 -1.78 -2.33
C GLU A 203 14.44 -0.88 -1.72
N ASN A 204 14.06 0.29 -1.16
CA ASN A 204 14.97 1.26 -0.55
C ASN A 204 16.12 1.68 -1.48
N ASN A 205 15.81 1.87 -2.77
CA ASN A 205 16.70 2.39 -3.80
C ASN A 205 16.23 3.79 -4.24
N PRO A 206 16.56 4.83 -3.46
CA PRO A 206 16.00 6.16 -3.66
C PRO A 206 16.55 6.85 -4.91
N GLU A 207 17.77 6.51 -5.36
CA GLU A 207 18.35 7.04 -6.61
C GLU A 207 17.55 6.59 -7.84
N LYS A 208 17.29 5.28 -7.96
CA LYS A 208 16.49 4.77 -9.06
C LYS A 208 15.03 5.19 -8.95
N SER A 209 14.45 5.20 -7.74
CA SER A 209 13.10 5.73 -7.52
C SER A 209 12.97 7.16 -8.05
N PHE A 210 13.92 8.03 -7.69
CA PHE A 210 13.96 9.41 -8.16
C PHE A 210 14.07 9.51 -9.70
N LEU A 211 14.96 8.73 -10.31
CA LEU A 211 15.16 8.71 -11.76
C LEU A 211 13.86 8.36 -12.52
N TYR A 212 13.20 7.28 -12.13
CA TYR A 212 11.95 6.87 -12.77
C TYR A 212 10.78 7.80 -12.42
N GLY A 213 10.79 8.42 -11.24
CA GLY A 213 9.86 9.48 -10.87
C GLY A 213 9.97 10.69 -11.78
N LEU A 214 11.18 11.18 -12.04
CA LEU A 214 11.43 12.27 -13.00
C LEU A 214 11.00 11.88 -14.42
N ARG A 215 11.29 10.64 -14.83
CA ARG A 215 10.86 10.13 -16.12
C ARG A 215 9.32 10.13 -16.24
N LYS A 216 8.60 9.67 -15.21
CA LYS A 216 7.13 9.70 -15.18
C LYS A 216 6.57 11.12 -15.27
N LEU A 217 7.16 12.08 -14.54
CA LEU A 217 6.78 13.49 -14.66
C LEU A 217 6.99 14.01 -16.09
N THR A 218 8.10 13.64 -16.73
CA THR A 218 8.42 14.06 -18.09
C THR A 218 7.48 13.44 -19.13
N GLU A 219 7.13 12.16 -18.95
CA GLU A 219 6.11 11.47 -19.76
C GLU A 219 4.75 12.19 -19.66
N GLU A 220 4.37 12.64 -18.46
CA GLU A 220 3.16 13.45 -18.26
C GLU A 220 3.26 14.82 -18.94
N ILE A 221 4.38 15.55 -18.78
CA ILE A 221 4.59 16.82 -19.49
C ILE A 221 4.45 16.62 -21.00
N ASN A 222 5.06 15.58 -21.56
CA ASN A 222 4.95 15.27 -22.99
C ASN A 222 3.50 15.01 -23.41
N LEU A 223 2.75 14.20 -22.64
CA LEU A 223 1.33 13.93 -22.90
C LEU A 223 0.51 15.23 -22.93
N GLN A 224 0.75 16.12 -21.98
CA GLN A 224 0.02 17.38 -21.85
C GLN A 224 0.40 18.38 -22.95
N LEU A 225 1.65 18.37 -23.41
CA LEU A 225 2.05 19.16 -24.59
C LEU A 225 1.34 18.70 -25.85
N GLU A 226 1.20 17.38 -26.07
CA GLU A 226 0.43 16.87 -27.20
C GLU A 226 -1.06 17.22 -27.10
N LYS A 227 -1.67 17.12 -25.91
CA LYS A 227 -3.05 17.59 -25.68
C LYS A 227 -3.20 19.09 -25.92
N CYS A 228 -2.22 19.89 -25.51
CA CYS A 228 -2.23 21.34 -25.72
C CYS A 228 -2.19 21.69 -27.21
N LYS A 229 -1.40 20.95 -27.98
CA LYS A 229 -1.37 21.05 -29.44
C LYS A 229 -2.71 20.68 -30.09
N GLU A 230 -3.34 19.60 -29.65
CA GLU A 230 -4.59 19.11 -30.23
C GLU A 230 -5.81 19.97 -29.87
N VAL A 231 -5.97 20.31 -28.58
CA VAL A 231 -7.20 20.89 -28.04
C VAL A 231 -6.97 22.11 -27.13
N GLY A 232 -5.73 22.57 -27.00
CA GLY A 232 -5.40 23.73 -26.17
C GLY A 232 -5.43 23.46 -24.66
N TRP A 233 -5.46 22.20 -24.22
CA TRP A 233 -5.54 21.81 -22.81
C TRP A 233 -4.20 21.34 -22.25
N PHE A 234 -3.89 21.70 -20.99
CA PHE A 234 -2.61 21.36 -20.35
C PHE A 234 -2.76 21.23 -18.83
N ASN A 235 -2.55 20.04 -18.28
CA ASN A 235 -2.62 19.79 -16.84
C ASN A 235 -1.64 18.70 -16.37
N THR A 236 -0.62 19.08 -15.60
CA THR A 236 0.43 18.16 -15.11
C THR A 236 0.22 17.65 -13.68
N SER A 237 -0.96 17.88 -13.08
CA SER A 237 -1.24 17.60 -11.67
C SER A 237 -0.98 16.14 -11.26
N ALA A 238 -1.39 15.19 -12.10
CA ALA A 238 -1.27 13.76 -11.82
C ALA A 238 0.20 13.31 -11.74
N GLY A 239 1.02 13.67 -12.74
CA GLY A 239 2.45 13.33 -12.78
C GLY A 239 3.23 14.01 -11.66
N LEU A 240 2.87 15.25 -11.31
CA LEU A 240 3.47 15.97 -10.20
C LEU A 240 3.11 15.33 -8.84
N GLY A 241 1.83 15.05 -8.60
CA GLY A 241 1.39 14.42 -7.35
C GLY A 241 2.05 13.06 -7.13
N GLU A 242 2.22 12.29 -8.20
CA GLU A 242 2.97 11.04 -8.15
C GLU A 242 4.44 11.28 -7.79
N PHE A 243 5.14 12.18 -8.51
CA PHE A 243 6.54 12.52 -8.23
C PHE A 243 6.76 12.98 -6.79
N LEU A 244 5.90 13.85 -6.26
CA LEU A 244 6.01 14.32 -4.89
C LEU A 244 5.73 13.22 -3.87
N SER A 245 4.80 12.31 -4.15
CA SER A 245 4.48 11.19 -3.25
C SER A 245 5.59 10.14 -3.14
N LEU A 246 6.46 10.02 -4.15
CA LEU A 246 7.66 9.16 -4.11
C LEU A 246 8.76 9.70 -3.20
N ASN A 247 8.59 10.94 -2.75
CA ASN A 247 9.60 11.81 -2.20
C ASN A 247 9.21 12.33 -0.80
N THR A 248 8.09 11.83 -0.24
CA THR A 248 7.70 12.05 1.14
C THR A 248 8.40 11.03 2.06
N SER A 249 8.97 11.50 3.18
CA SER A 249 9.54 10.61 4.19
C SER A 249 8.43 9.99 5.03
N SER A 250 8.48 8.67 5.23
CA SER A 250 7.58 7.94 6.14
C SER A 250 7.75 8.33 7.61
N GLU A 251 8.86 8.98 7.99
CA GLU A 251 9.16 9.40 9.37
C GLU A 251 8.82 10.87 9.65
N LEU A 252 8.68 11.71 8.62
CA LEU A 252 8.59 13.17 8.80
C LEU A 252 7.23 13.79 8.43
N GLY A 253 6.32 13.05 7.78
CA GLY A 253 4.95 13.52 7.50
C GLY A 253 4.83 14.76 6.59
N GLU A 254 5.94 15.41 6.24
CA GLU A 254 6.02 16.56 5.35
C GLU A 254 6.71 16.15 4.03
N PRO A 255 6.28 16.68 2.87
CA PRO A 255 7.06 16.55 1.66
C PRO A 255 8.44 17.15 1.90
N LEU A 256 9.48 16.31 1.86
CA LEU A 256 10.84 16.79 1.88
C LEU A 256 10.96 17.81 0.75
N SER A 257 11.55 18.98 1.03
CA SER A 257 11.95 19.84 -0.07
C SER A 257 12.80 18.99 -1.01
N SER A 258 12.47 18.98 -2.29
CA SER A 258 13.16 18.20 -3.31
C SER A 258 14.67 18.48 -3.36
N LYS A 259 15.10 19.64 -2.84
CA LYS A 259 16.49 20.01 -2.58
C LYS A 259 17.15 19.20 -1.45
N THR A 260 16.39 18.83 -0.41
CA THR A 260 16.83 17.92 0.66
C THR A 260 16.94 16.48 0.15
N ILE A 261 16.04 16.06 -0.74
CA ILE A 261 16.07 14.74 -1.39
C ILE A 261 17.29 14.64 -2.29
N PHE A 262 17.47 15.61 -3.20
CA PHE A 262 18.60 15.66 -4.11
C PHE A 262 19.95 15.71 -3.37
N LYS A 263 20.08 16.56 -2.34
CA LYS A 263 21.29 16.60 -1.51
C LYS A 263 21.50 15.32 -0.69
N GLY A 264 20.42 14.66 -0.28
CA GLY A 264 20.48 13.37 0.42
C GLY A 264 20.96 12.22 -0.47
N LEU A 265 20.76 12.33 -1.80
CA LEU A 265 21.18 11.33 -2.79
C LEU A 265 22.65 11.44 -3.23
N ASN A 266 23.39 12.47 -2.80
CA ASN A 266 24.80 12.70 -3.18
C ASN A 266 25.08 12.68 -4.71
N ILE A 267 24.11 13.06 -5.54
CA ILE A 267 24.28 13.18 -6.99
C ILE A 267 25.02 14.50 -7.28
N SER A 268 26.14 14.45 -8.01
CA SER A 268 26.86 15.65 -8.45
C SER A 268 26.08 16.40 -9.54
N ASP A 269 26.25 17.72 -9.61
CA ASP A 269 25.58 18.58 -10.60
C ASP A 269 25.80 18.12 -12.05
N ASP A 270 27.03 17.71 -12.43
CA ASP A 270 27.34 17.23 -13.79
C ASP A 270 26.55 15.97 -14.16
N ASN A 271 26.52 14.98 -13.25
CA ASN A 271 25.72 13.76 -13.44
C ASN A 271 24.21 14.06 -13.48
N PHE A 272 23.75 15.09 -12.75
CA PHE A 272 22.35 15.46 -12.77
C PHE A 272 21.93 16.10 -14.10
N GLU A 273 22.79 16.93 -14.68
CA GLU A 273 22.58 17.49 -16.02
C GLU A 273 22.51 16.38 -17.08
N ASP A 274 23.41 15.41 -17.01
CA ASP A 274 23.39 14.24 -17.90
C ASP A 274 22.09 13.42 -17.74
N ILE A 275 21.60 13.26 -16.51
CA ILE A 275 20.32 12.60 -16.21
C ILE A 275 19.15 13.37 -16.83
N LEU A 276 19.08 14.68 -16.63
CA LEU A 276 18.01 15.51 -17.20
C LEU A 276 18.03 15.46 -18.71
N LYS A 277 19.22 15.50 -19.31
CA LYS A 277 19.39 15.42 -20.75
C LYS A 277 18.92 14.09 -21.30
N TYR A 278 19.32 12.99 -20.65
CA TYR A 278 18.87 11.65 -21.00
C TYR A 278 17.34 11.50 -20.92
N ILE A 279 16.73 11.96 -19.82
CA ILE A 279 15.27 11.89 -19.64
C ILE A 279 14.54 12.72 -20.69
N TYR A 280 15.02 13.94 -20.96
CA TYR A 280 14.46 14.82 -21.97
C TYR A 280 14.49 14.14 -23.36
N ASP A 281 15.66 13.65 -23.77
CA ASP A 281 15.84 13.03 -25.09
C ASP A 281 15.01 11.73 -25.24
N PHE A 282 14.72 11.05 -24.12
CA PHE A 282 13.91 9.83 -24.10
C PHE A 282 12.40 10.11 -24.13
N ALA A 283 11.91 11.02 -23.28
CA ALA A 283 10.48 11.18 -23.00
C ALA A 283 9.81 12.32 -23.79
N ILE A 284 10.55 13.38 -24.15
CA ILE A 284 10.02 14.47 -24.97
C ILE A 284 10.08 14.08 -26.45
N LYS A 285 8.92 13.97 -27.08
CA LYS A 285 8.78 13.49 -28.47
C LYS A 285 8.87 14.62 -29.51
N ASP A 286 8.45 15.82 -29.15
CA ASP A 286 8.46 17.01 -30.02
C ASP A 286 9.21 18.17 -29.33
N PRO A 287 10.53 18.32 -29.58
CA PRO A 287 11.34 19.40 -29.02
C PRO A 287 10.88 20.80 -29.42
N SER A 288 9.99 20.93 -30.41
CA SER A 288 9.43 22.23 -30.79
C SER A 288 8.36 22.72 -29.80
N LEU A 289 7.85 21.84 -28.94
CA LEU A 289 6.86 22.14 -27.90
C LEU A 289 7.53 22.55 -26.58
N VAL A 290 8.70 22.00 -26.27
CA VAL A 290 9.49 22.35 -25.10
C VAL A 290 10.98 22.17 -25.41
N SER A 291 11.76 23.24 -25.27
CA SER A 291 13.22 23.17 -25.41
C SER A 291 13.85 22.49 -24.19
N PHE A 292 15.05 21.94 -24.33
CA PHE A 292 15.78 21.38 -23.19
C PHE A 292 16.02 22.45 -22.09
N ASN A 293 16.35 23.68 -22.47
CA ASN A 293 16.56 24.76 -21.49
C ASN A 293 15.28 25.05 -20.68
N ASN A 294 14.13 25.13 -21.35
CA ASN A 294 12.85 25.37 -20.66
C ASN A 294 12.51 24.19 -19.75
N PHE A 295 12.70 22.95 -20.23
CA PHE A 295 12.49 21.75 -19.43
C PHE A 295 13.40 21.74 -18.19
N HIS A 296 14.70 22.01 -18.37
CA HIS A 296 15.67 22.09 -17.30
C HIS A 296 15.26 23.13 -16.25
N GLU A 297 14.90 24.35 -16.66
CA GLU A 297 14.43 25.40 -15.74
C GLU A 297 13.18 24.98 -14.95
N ILE A 298 12.20 24.33 -15.61
CA ILE A 298 11.00 23.81 -14.96
C ILE A 298 11.35 22.77 -13.90
N ILE A 299 12.20 21.79 -14.23
CA ILE A 299 12.58 20.74 -13.29
C ILE A 299 13.42 21.30 -12.15
N ILE A 300 14.35 22.24 -12.40
CA ILE A 300 15.12 22.89 -11.34
C ILE A 300 14.22 23.72 -10.41
N ALA A 301 13.24 24.45 -10.95
CA ALA A 301 12.28 25.20 -10.16
C ALA A 301 11.46 24.26 -9.26
N LEU A 302 10.95 23.17 -9.83
CA LEU A 302 10.26 22.11 -9.07
C LEU A 302 11.13 21.57 -7.95
N LEU A 303 12.38 21.21 -8.28
CA LEU A 303 13.29 20.59 -7.34
C LEU A 303 13.77 21.55 -6.25
N THR A 304 13.78 22.85 -6.52
CA THR A 304 14.16 23.86 -5.52
C THR A 304 13.03 24.11 -4.53
N ASN A 305 11.80 24.27 -5.03
CA ASN A 305 10.60 24.41 -4.20
C ASN A 305 9.33 24.15 -5.05
N PRO A 306 8.62 23.03 -4.85
CA PRO A 306 7.43 22.69 -5.65
C PRO A 306 6.21 23.58 -5.37
N GLY A 307 6.21 24.32 -4.26
CA GLY A 307 5.18 25.31 -3.91
C GLY A 307 5.52 26.73 -4.38
N ASP A 308 6.64 26.92 -5.07
CA ASP A 308 7.10 28.23 -5.54
C ASP A 308 6.26 28.74 -6.72
N GLU A 309 6.05 30.05 -6.76
CA GLU A 309 5.43 30.73 -7.90
C GLU A 309 6.22 30.48 -9.18
N LEU A 310 7.54 30.34 -9.09
CA LEU A 310 8.41 30.14 -10.26
C LEU A 310 8.07 28.87 -11.06
N TYR A 311 7.83 27.74 -10.39
CA TYR A 311 7.48 26.49 -11.09
C TYR A 311 6.15 26.65 -11.85
N ARG A 312 5.17 27.28 -11.20
CA ARG A 312 3.85 27.54 -11.82
C ARG A 312 3.95 28.55 -12.95
N GLU A 313 4.75 29.60 -12.80
CA GLU A 313 5.00 30.60 -13.83
C GLU A 313 5.63 29.97 -15.07
N LEU A 314 6.68 29.16 -14.90
CA LEU A 314 7.37 28.50 -16.02
C LEU A 314 6.46 27.54 -16.78
N LEU A 315 5.63 26.75 -16.08
CA LEU A 315 4.61 25.91 -16.72
C LEU A 315 3.53 26.74 -17.42
N GLY A 316 3.08 27.84 -16.80
CA GLY A 316 2.09 28.74 -17.39
C GLY A 316 2.60 29.42 -18.68
N ASN A 317 3.87 29.84 -18.68
CA ASN A 317 4.53 30.39 -19.86
C ASN A 317 4.65 29.35 -20.99
N LEU A 318 5.01 28.11 -20.64
CA LEU A 318 5.09 27.00 -21.59
C LEU A 318 3.71 26.69 -22.20
N TYR A 319 2.67 26.65 -21.37
CA TYR A 319 1.29 26.46 -21.80
C TYR A 319 0.84 27.57 -22.75
N GLN A 320 0.97 28.83 -22.34
CA GLN A 320 0.51 29.97 -23.12
C GLN A 320 1.22 30.05 -24.47
N SER A 321 2.54 29.84 -24.51
CA SER A 321 3.32 29.84 -25.74
C SER A 321 2.88 28.75 -26.73
N ASN A 322 2.66 27.53 -26.25
CA ASN A 322 2.19 26.44 -27.11
C ASN A 322 0.77 26.70 -27.61
N ARG A 323 -0.10 27.21 -26.75
CA ARG A 323 -1.49 27.50 -27.07
C ARG A 323 -1.63 28.59 -28.15
N GLU A 324 -0.84 29.66 -28.05
CA GLU A 324 -0.72 30.70 -29.09
C GLU A 324 -0.18 30.11 -30.41
N LYS A 325 0.87 29.30 -30.34
CA LYS A 325 1.48 28.64 -31.50
C LYS A 325 0.49 27.80 -32.30
N PHE A 326 -0.51 27.20 -31.66
CA PHE A 326 -1.53 26.35 -32.30
C PHE A 326 -2.91 27.03 -32.46
N GLY A 327 -3.04 28.32 -32.11
CA GLY A 327 -4.24 29.12 -32.40
C GLY A 327 -5.42 28.89 -31.44
N HIS A 328 -5.16 28.43 -30.21
CA HIS A 328 -6.20 28.07 -29.24
C HIS A 328 -6.60 29.23 -28.30
N GLU A 329 -6.58 30.50 -28.77
CA GLU A 329 -6.55 31.74 -27.97
C GLU A 329 -7.74 32.05 -27.01
N HIS A 330 -8.81 31.22 -26.93
CA HIS A 330 -10.01 31.55 -26.12
C HIS A 330 -10.52 30.58 -25.02
N TYR A 331 -9.81 29.52 -24.62
CA TYR A 331 -10.12 28.73 -23.42
C TYR A 331 -9.31 29.18 -22.19
N GLN A 332 -10.00 29.63 -21.14
CA GLN A 332 -9.42 29.88 -19.82
C GLN A 332 -9.88 28.74 -18.92
N GLU A 333 -9.09 27.67 -18.84
CA GLU A 333 -9.21 26.73 -17.73
C GLU A 333 -8.01 26.91 -16.79
N ASP A 334 -8.33 26.98 -15.50
CA ASP A 334 -7.44 27.37 -14.43
C ASP A 334 -6.27 26.38 -14.30
N ILE A 335 -5.06 26.88 -14.55
CA ILE A 335 -3.80 26.28 -14.07
C ILE A 335 -3.81 26.20 -12.52
N ASN A 336 -4.76 26.90 -11.86
CA ASN A 336 -4.84 27.11 -10.42
C ASN A 336 -5.60 26.07 -9.58
N ASN A 337 -6.09 24.94 -10.12
CA ASN A 337 -6.65 23.88 -9.26
C ASN A 337 -5.57 23.05 -8.54
N TYR A 338 -4.64 23.75 -7.92
CA TYR A 338 -3.51 23.23 -7.17
C TYR A 338 -3.87 22.94 -5.70
N HIS A 339 -5.08 23.26 -5.26
CA HIS A 339 -5.69 22.79 -4.02
C HIS A 339 -7.19 22.63 -4.28
N GLN A 340 -7.76 21.46 -3.97
CA GLN A 340 -9.20 21.11 -4.06
C GLN A 340 -9.79 20.59 -5.40
N LYS A 341 -9.02 19.97 -6.31
CA LYS A 341 -9.62 19.10 -7.36
C LYS A 341 -8.89 17.77 -7.53
N GLY A 342 -8.47 17.17 -6.42
CA GLY A 342 -8.48 15.71 -6.38
C GLY A 342 -9.90 15.33 -5.99
N PHE A 343 -10.67 14.78 -6.93
CA PHE A 343 -11.98 14.10 -6.80
C PHE A 343 -13.27 14.74 -7.34
N ASP A 344 -13.35 16.02 -7.71
CA ASP A 344 -14.67 16.63 -8.00
C ASP A 344 -14.89 17.14 -9.44
N ASP A 345 -14.51 16.39 -10.47
CA ASP A 345 -15.06 16.62 -11.82
C ASP A 345 -15.08 15.30 -12.62
N GLU A 346 -15.95 14.38 -12.22
CA GLU A 346 -16.72 13.63 -13.21
C GLU A 346 -18.11 14.28 -13.26
N GLU A 347 -18.59 14.48 -14.49
CA GLU A 347 -19.91 14.87 -14.97
C GLU A 347 -20.93 15.45 -13.97
N LYS A 348 -21.68 16.47 -14.42
CA LYS A 348 -22.93 16.90 -13.79
C LYS A 348 -23.93 15.74 -13.68
N GLU A 349 -23.78 14.93 -12.64
CA GLU A 349 -24.83 14.15 -12.01
C GLU A 349 -25.18 14.87 -10.71
N GLU A 350 -26.47 14.88 -10.40
CA GLU A 350 -27.04 15.54 -9.23
C GLU A 350 -26.21 15.18 -7.98
N GLU A 351 -25.66 16.20 -7.28
CA GLU A 351 -24.90 16.03 -6.04
C GLU A 351 -25.73 15.20 -5.05
N GLU A 352 -25.50 13.89 -5.00
CA GLU A 352 -25.93 13.07 -3.89
C GLU A 352 -25.03 13.44 -2.71
N GLU A 353 -25.56 14.22 -1.76
CA GLU A 353 -24.91 14.50 -0.48
C GLU A 353 -24.32 13.21 0.10
N SER A 354 -23.00 13.23 0.29
CA SER A 354 -22.26 12.09 0.82
C SER A 354 -22.69 11.84 2.27
N LEU A 355 -22.70 10.57 2.69
CA LEU A 355 -22.94 10.22 4.10
C LEU A 355 -22.01 11.00 5.05
N MET A 356 -20.81 11.35 4.56
CA MET A 356 -19.86 12.19 5.30
C MET A 356 -20.37 13.62 5.52
N ASP A 357 -21.03 14.22 4.53
CA ASP A 357 -21.61 15.56 4.65
C ASP A 357 -22.75 15.59 5.67
N ILE A 358 -23.53 14.50 5.75
CA ILE A 358 -24.58 14.34 6.77
C ILE A 358 -23.97 14.14 8.16
N LEU A 359 -22.87 13.39 8.28
CA LEU A 359 -22.20 13.14 9.55
C LEU A 359 -21.47 14.37 10.10
N ASP A 360 -21.03 15.27 9.22
CA ASP A 360 -20.45 16.57 9.56
C ASP A 360 -21.42 17.47 10.35
N LEU A 361 -22.72 17.24 10.22
CA LEU A 361 -23.75 17.91 11.04
C LEU A 361 -23.78 17.42 12.50
N PHE A 362 -23.26 16.22 12.77
CA PHE A 362 -23.33 15.58 14.10
C PHE A 362 -22.02 15.67 14.88
N THR A 363 -20.86 15.62 14.23
CA THR A 363 -19.55 15.78 14.87
C THR A 363 -18.49 16.22 13.88
N ILE A 364 -17.54 17.05 14.32
CA ILE A 364 -16.37 17.46 13.53
C ILE A 364 -15.15 16.54 13.71
N ASP A 365 -15.24 15.58 14.64
CA ASP A 365 -14.17 14.62 14.93
C ASP A 365 -14.20 13.46 13.91
N GLU A 366 -13.21 13.40 13.01
CA GLU A 366 -13.16 12.41 11.93
C GLU A 366 -13.06 10.96 12.42
N ASN A 367 -12.40 10.70 13.55
CA ASN A 367 -12.33 9.35 14.10
C ASN A 367 -13.70 8.91 14.60
N ARG A 368 -14.46 9.84 15.19
CA ARG A 368 -15.84 9.59 15.60
C ARG A 368 -16.80 9.46 14.42
N LYS A 369 -16.56 10.17 13.30
CA LYS A 369 -17.32 9.98 12.05
C LYS A 369 -17.11 8.57 11.50
N LEU A 370 -15.87 8.12 11.41
CA LEU A 370 -15.53 6.76 10.95
C LEU A 370 -16.18 5.68 11.84
N GLU A 371 -16.12 5.83 13.18
CA GLU A 371 -16.84 4.93 14.09
C GLU A 371 -18.35 4.92 13.83
N MET A 372 -18.98 6.08 13.63
CA MET A 372 -20.42 6.18 13.33
C MET A 372 -20.79 5.55 11.97
N VAL A 373 -19.93 5.69 10.96
CA VAL A 373 -20.11 5.03 9.65
C VAL A 373 -20.06 3.51 9.82
N PHE A 374 -19.08 2.99 10.56
CA PHE A 374 -18.96 1.55 10.81
C PHE A 374 -20.11 1.00 11.67
N GLU A 375 -20.60 1.76 12.66
CA GLU A 375 -21.80 1.40 13.43
C GLU A 375 -23.09 1.37 12.57
N LEU A 376 -23.19 2.21 11.53
CA LEU A 376 -24.35 2.29 10.63
C LEU A 376 -24.34 1.22 9.53
N ILE A 377 -23.15 0.85 9.02
CA ILE A 377 -22.96 -0.14 7.95
C ILE A 377 -23.42 -1.54 8.38
N ASP A 378 -23.25 -1.88 9.66
CA ASP A 378 -23.66 -3.20 10.19
C ASP A 378 -25.18 -3.32 10.43
N ILE A 379 -25.95 -2.22 10.36
CA ILE A 379 -27.35 -2.17 10.78
C ILE A 379 -28.34 -1.89 9.63
N LEU A 380 -27.91 -1.22 8.56
CA LEU A 380 -28.85 -0.64 7.58
C LEU A 380 -28.92 -1.44 6.27
N ASP A 381 -30.04 -2.14 6.09
CA ASP A 381 -30.49 -2.63 4.79
C ASP A 381 -30.71 -1.45 3.82
N LEU A 382 -30.38 -1.64 2.55
CA LEU A 382 -30.40 -0.63 1.49
C LEU A 382 -31.80 -0.01 1.31
N GLU A 383 -32.85 -0.76 1.65
CA GLU A 383 -34.24 -0.27 1.69
C GLU A 383 -34.54 0.67 2.86
N VAL A 384 -33.89 0.49 4.02
CA VAL A 384 -34.04 1.36 5.19
C VAL A 384 -33.33 2.69 4.97
N ILE A 385 -32.17 2.69 4.29
CA ILE A 385 -31.46 3.90 3.87
C ILE A 385 -32.34 4.76 2.95
N LYS A 386 -33.04 4.12 2.00
CA LYS A 386 -33.99 4.79 1.11
C LYS A 386 -35.19 5.36 1.87
N GLU A 387 -35.73 4.64 2.85
CA GLU A 387 -36.83 5.12 3.69
C GLU A 387 -36.42 6.30 4.59
N MET A 388 -35.18 6.31 5.09
CA MET A 388 -34.61 7.40 5.88
C MET A 388 -34.38 8.65 5.04
N LYS A 389 -33.85 8.51 3.81
CA LYS A 389 -33.70 9.61 2.83
C LYS A 389 -35.03 10.31 2.57
N VAL A 390 -36.08 9.54 2.26
CA VAL A 390 -37.45 10.09 2.05
C VAL A 390 -38.01 10.80 3.28
N LYS A 391 -37.72 10.34 4.51
CA LYS A 391 -38.19 10.98 5.75
C LYS A 391 -37.42 12.25 6.10
N ILE A 392 -36.14 12.33 5.73
CA ILE A 392 -35.28 13.51 5.91
C ILE A 392 -35.67 14.58 4.90
N ASP A 393 -35.84 14.21 3.63
CA ASP A 393 -36.27 15.13 2.56
C ASP A 393 -37.61 15.80 2.90
N ASN A 394 -38.59 15.02 3.36
CA ASN A 394 -39.91 15.53 3.77
C ASN A 394 -39.87 16.45 5.00
N ARG A 395 -38.82 16.39 5.83
CA ARG A 395 -38.60 17.27 7.00
C ARG A 395 -37.82 18.53 6.67
N LEU A 396 -37.11 18.57 5.54
CA LEU A 396 -36.36 19.75 5.10
C LEU A 396 -37.17 20.62 4.13
N THR A 397 -38.23 20.08 3.51
CA THR A 397 -39.17 20.83 2.66
C THR A 397 -40.44 21.34 3.38
N ASN A 398 -40.62 21.04 4.68
CA ASN A 398 -41.69 21.60 5.54
C ASN A 398 -41.06 22.27 6.76
#